data_AF-A0A535N187-F1
#
_entry.id   AF-A0A535N187-F1
#
_cell.length_a   1.000
_cell.length_b   1.000
_cell.length_c   1.000
_cell.angle_alpha   90.00
_cell.angle_beta   90.00
_cell.angle_gamma   90.00
#
_symmetry.space_group_name_H-M   'P 1'
#
loop_
_entity.id
_entity.type
_entity.pdbx_description
1 polymer ?
#
loop_
_entity_poly.entity_id
_entity_poly.type
_entity_poly.pdbx_seq_one_letter_code
_entity_poly.pdbx_strand_id
1 'polypeptide(L)'
;MNERGARVRGRIAAVSLPAAMSFGATAGIAVGLLLGSLVGALLDYLAGAILAWQRQLSFTTGVDERLLPFGDTIPVLHAVQDLWFLVVPVVALLAAIVGAFFGALTGGLLATIYNRSSLRAPVVIEVDEPQ
;
A
#
# COMPACT_ATOMS: atom_id res chain seq x y z
N MET A 1 -1.40 22.82 -51.84
CA MET A 1 -2.20 22.65 -50.62
C MET A 1 -2.79 21.24 -50.65
N ASN A 2 -2.04 20.25 -50.16
CA ASN A 2 -2.48 18.85 -50.06
C ASN A 2 -1.63 18.19 -48.96
N GLU A 3 -2.04 18.38 -47.71
CA GLU A 3 -1.47 17.70 -46.55
C GLU A 3 -2.04 16.29 -46.50
N ARG A 4 -1.44 15.34 -47.23
CA ARG A 4 -1.74 13.91 -47.07
C ARG A 4 -0.66 13.30 -46.19
N GLY A 5 -0.79 13.48 -44.87
CA GLY A 5 -0.01 12.71 -43.90
C GLY A 5 -0.23 11.21 -44.14
N ALA A 6 0.85 10.48 -44.40
CA ALA A 6 0.79 9.03 -44.55
C ALA A 6 0.58 8.40 -43.16
N ARG A 7 -0.63 7.92 -42.88
CA ARG A 7 -0.91 7.17 -41.64
C ARG A 7 -0.28 5.79 -41.71
N VAL A 8 0.81 5.58 -40.97
CA VAL A 8 1.49 4.28 -40.86
C VAL A 8 0.86 3.51 -39.69
N ARG A 9 0.18 2.41 -40.00
CA ARG A 9 -0.45 1.57 -38.99
C ARG A 9 0.62 0.73 -38.28
N GLY A 10 1.10 1.21 -37.13
CA GLY A 10 1.96 0.44 -36.22
C GLY A 10 1.16 -0.54 -35.35
N ARG A 11 1.86 -1.51 -34.76
CA ARG A 11 1.36 -2.30 -33.62
C ARG A 11 2.29 -2.04 -32.45
N ILE A 12 1.75 -1.83 -31.25
CA ILE A 12 2.61 -1.76 -30.05
C ILE A 12 3.36 -3.09 -29.96
N ALA A 13 4.70 -3.02 -29.99
CA ALA A 13 5.54 -4.22 -30.06
C ALA A 13 5.52 -5.03 -28.77
N ALA A 14 5.40 -4.37 -27.61
CA ALA A 14 5.20 -4.97 -26.29
C ALA A 14 4.99 -3.86 -25.23
N VAL A 15 4.33 -4.19 -24.12
CA VAL A 15 4.36 -3.43 -22.86
C VAL A 15 5.70 -3.70 -22.16
N SER A 16 6.37 -2.64 -21.70
CA SER A 16 7.62 -2.80 -20.94
C SER A 16 7.35 -3.39 -19.56
N LEU A 17 7.86 -4.59 -19.33
CA LEU A 17 7.79 -5.29 -18.05
C LEU A 17 8.31 -4.45 -16.87
N PRO A 18 9.49 -3.78 -16.95
CA PRO A 18 9.97 -2.97 -15.83
C PRO A 18 9.04 -1.80 -15.52
N ALA A 19 8.48 -1.13 -16.53
CA ALA A 19 7.56 -0.02 -16.29
C ALA A 19 6.27 -0.51 -15.61
N ALA A 20 5.70 -1.63 -16.07
CA ALA A 20 4.51 -2.20 -15.47
C ALA A 20 4.74 -2.66 -14.02
N MET A 21 5.91 -3.25 -13.74
CA MET A 21 6.30 -3.59 -12.37
C MET A 21 6.46 -2.34 -11.50
N SER A 22 7.07 -1.27 -12.01
CA SER A 22 7.21 -0.01 -11.27
C SER A 22 5.85 0.65 -10.98
N PHE A 23 4.94 0.70 -11.97
CA PHE A 23 3.59 1.22 -11.75
C PHE A 23 2.82 0.38 -10.73
N GLY A 24 2.92 -0.94 -10.85
CA GLY A 24 2.34 -1.86 -9.88
C GLY A 24 2.90 -1.63 -8.48
N ALA A 25 4.22 -1.48 -8.34
CA ALA A 25 4.88 -1.21 -7.06
C ALA A 25 4.39 0.10 -6.44
N THR A 26 4.32 1.19 -7.21
CA THR A 26 3.85 2.49 -6.72
C THR A 26 2.40 2.44 -6.24
N ALA A 27 1.51 1.76 -6.99
CA ALA A 27 0.14 1.54 -6.56
C ALA A 27 0.08 0.70 -5.27
N GLY A 28 0.91 -0.34 -5.19
CA GLY A 28 1.06 -1.19 -4.01
C GLY A 28 1.56 -0.42 -2.78
N ILE A 29 2.51 0.51 -2.95
CA ILE A 29 2.99 1.40 -1.88
C ILE A 29 1.85 2.27 -1.37
N ALA A 30 1.09 2.91 -2.26
CA ALA A 30 -0.01 3.79 -1.87
C ALA A 30 -1.08 3.05 -1.03
N VAL A 31 -1.48 1.86 -1.49
CA VAL A 31 -2.44 1.01 -0.77
C VAL A 31 -1.85 0.51 0.55
N GLY A 32 -0.58 0.07 0.55
CA GLY A 32 0.09 -0.41 1.75
C GLY A 32 0.28 0.67 2.81
N LEU A 33 0.62 1.90 2.43
CA LEU A 33 0.69 3.05 3.34
C LEU A 33 -0.68 3.35 3.95
N LEU A 34 -1.74 3.34 3.15
CA LEU A 34 -3.09 3.59 3.63
C LEU A 34 -3.52 2.50 4.64
N LEU A 35 -3.40 1.23 4.26
CA LEU A 35 -3.82 0.12 5.13
C LEU A 35 -2.94 0.03 6.38
N GLY A 36 -1.63 0.18 6.25
CA GLY A 36 -0.72 0.11 7.39
C GLY A 36 -0.88 1.30 8.34
N SER A 37 -1.19 2.50 7.86
CA SER A 37 -1.51 3.63 8.74
C SER A 37 -2.81 3.41 9.49
N LEU A 38 -3.84 2.85 8.84
CA LEU A 38 -5.08 2.45 9.51
C LEU A 38 -4.84 1.39 10.59
N VAL A 39 -4.04 0.36 10.29
CA VAL A 39 -3.68 -0.68 11.27
C VAL A 39 -2.88 -0.09 12.43
N GLY A 40 -1.88 0.74 12.14
CA GLY A 40 -1.08 1.41 13.17
C GLY A 40 -1.95 2.28 14.09
N ALA A 41 -2.85 3.08 13.52
CA ALA A 41 -3.77 3.92 14.28
C ALA A 41 -4.75 3.07 15.12
N LEU A 42 -5.20 1.93 14.60
CA LEU A 42 -6.07 1.02 15.34
C LEU A 42 -5.34 0.39 16.53
N LEU A 43 -4.05 0.06 16.39
CA LEU A 43 -3.23 -0.48 17.48
C LEU A 43 -3.06 0.55 18.60
N ASP A 44 -2.73 1.80 18.26
CA ASP A 44 -2.60 2.89 19.22
C ASP A 44 -3.94 3.18 19.94
N TYR A 45 -5.03 3.27 19.17
CA TYR A 45 -6.37 3.44 19.72
C TYR A 45 -6.75 2.32 20.68
N LEU A 46 -6.52 1.07 20.29
CA LEU A 46 -6.87 -0.09 21.11
C LEU A 46 -6.01 -0.15 22.39
N ALA A 47 -4.74 0.24 22.31
CA ALA A 47 -3.87 0.32 23.49
C ALA A 47 -4.44 1.32 24.52
N GLY A 48 -4.85 2.50 24.07
CA GLY A 48 -5.50 3.49 24.92
C GLY A 48 -6.83 3.04 25.49
N ALA A 49 -7.66 2.38 24.67
CA ALA A 49 -8.96 1.86 25.10
C ALA A 49 -8.82 0.79 26.21
N ILE A 50 -7.84 -0.10 26.08
CA ILE A 50 -7.55 -1.14 27.08
C ILE A 50 -7.09 -0.50 28.40
N LEU A 51 -6.17 0.46 28.35
CA LEU A 51 -5.68 1.16 29.54
C LEU A 51 -6.80 1.92 30.27
N ALA A 52 -7.66 2.63 29.52
CA ALA A 52 -8.80 3.33 30.08
C ALA A 52 -9.81 2.37 30.73
N TRP A 53 -10.05 1.22 30.10
CA TRP A 53 -10.93 0.18 30.62
C TRP A 53 -10.38 -0.46 31.91
N GLN A 54 -9.08 -0.78 31.95
CA GLN A 54 -8.42 -1.29 33.17
C GLN A 54 -8.53 -0.29 34.32
N ARG A 55 -8.30 0.99 34.04
CA ARG A 55 -8.44 2.07 35.03
C ARG A 55 -9.85 2.13 35.61
N GLN A 56 -10.88 2.07 34.76
CA GLN A 56 -12.28 2.04 35.20
C GLN A 56 -12.61 0.79 36.05
N LEU A 57 -12.07 -0.37 35.68
CA LEU A 57 -12.24 -1.60 36.44
C LEU A 57 -11.57 -1.55 37.81
N SER A 58 -10.36 -1.01 37.88
CA SER A 58 -9.67 -0.82 39.16
C SER A 58 -10.48 0.09 40.09
N PHE A 59 -11.02 1.20 39.57
CA PHE A 59 -11.89 2.09 40.34
C PHE A 59 -13.19 1.44 40.83
N THR A 60 -13.82 0.57 40.02
CA THR A 60 -15.12 -0.05 40.38
C THR A 60 -14.96 -1.25 41.31
N THR A 61 -13.87 -2.00 41.20
CA THR A 61 -13.62 -3.22 41.99
C THR A 61 -12.76 -2.97 43.24
N GLY A 62 -12.02 -1.86 43.29
CA GLY A 62 -11.04 -1.57 44.33
C GLY A 62 -9.79 -2.46 44.27
N VAL A 63 -9.63 -3.24 43.19
CA VAL A 63 -8.50 -4.13 42.94
C VAL A 63 -7.43 -3.39 42.14
N ASP A 64 -6.16 -3.63 42.46
CA ASP A 64 -5.01 -3.04 41.75
C ASP A 64 -4.96 -3.48 40.28
N GLU A 65 -4.56 -2.58 39.39
CA GLU A 65 -4.52 -2.77 37.93
C GLU A 65 -3.63 -3.95 37.52
N ARG A 66 -2.62 -4.28 38.34
CA ARG A 66 -1.72 -5.44 38.11
C ARG A 66 -2.37 -6.80 38.30
N LEU A 67 -3.46 -6.86 39.08
CA LEU A 67 -4.20 -8.11 39.33
C LEU A 67 -5.33 -8.30 38.30
N LEU A 68 -5.58 -7.31 37.46
CA LEU A 68 -6.55 -7.38 36.37
C LEU A 68 -5.97 -8.11 35.15
N PRO A 69 -6.84 -8.64 34.26
CA PRO A 69 -6.40 -9.14 32.96
C PRO A 69 -5.57 -8.07 32.25
N PHE A 70 -4.42 -8.47 31.68
CA PHE A 70 -3.44 -7.60 31.03
C PHE A 70 -2.58 -6.71 31.95
N GLY A 71 -2.58 -6.94 33.27
CA GLY A 71 -1.73 -6.21 34.23
C GLY A 71 -0.23 -6.24 33.87
N ASP A 72 0.28 -7.40 33.44
CA ASP A 72 1.68 -7.56 32.99
C ASP A 72 1.98 -6.81 31.68
N THR A 73 0.95 -6.52 30.88
CA THR A 73 1.06 -5.91 29.56
C THR A 73 0.94 -4.38 29.61
N ILE A 74 0.58 -3.80 30.76
CA ILE A 74 0.45 -2.34 30.98
C ILE A 74 1.68 -1.55 30.49
N PRO A 75 2.94 -1.95 30.80
CA PRO A 75 4.10 -1.22 30.32
C PRO A 75 4.23 -1.20 28.79
N VAL A 76 3.81 -2.28 28.12
CA VAL A 76 3.84 -2.38 26.65
C VAL A 76 2.75 -1.51 26.03
N LEU A 77 1.55 -1.51 26.61
CA LEU A 77 0.44 -0.66 26.18
C LEU A 77 0.81 0.84 26.29
N HIS A 78 1.45 1.24 27.39
CA HIS A 78 1.98 2.59 27.54
C HIS A 78 3.09 2.88 26.52
N ALA A 79 4.02 1.95 26.28
CA ALA A 79 5.06 2.15 25.28
C ALA A 79 4.48 2.35 23.88
N VAL A 80 3.42 1.63 23.52
CA VAL A 80 2.71 1.81 22.23
C VAL A 80 2.08 3.20 22.16
N GLN A 81 1.43 3.67 23.23
CA GLN A 81 0.85 5.01 23.29
C GLN A 81 1.89 6.12 23.29
N ASP A 82 2.99 5.97 24.01
CA ASP A 82 4.04 6.99 24.10
C ASP A 82 4.78 7.11 22.76
N LEU A 83 4.94 6.00 22.06
CA LEU A 83 5.62 5.90 20.77
C LEU A 83 4.65 5.88 19.59
N TRP A 84 3.40 6.33 19.76
CA TRP A 84 2.37 6.30 18.71
C TRP A 84 2.86 6.92 17.39
N PHE A 85 3.59 8.04 17.49
CA PHE A 85 4.17 8.77 16.36
C PHE A 85 5.23 7.97 15.59
N LEU A 86 5.77 6.91 16.19
CA LEU A 86 6.73 5.99 15.57
C LEU A 86 6.04 4.68 15.15
N VAL A 87 5.14 4.14 15.98
CA VAL A 87 4.40 2.90 15.71
C VAL A 87 3.60 3.04 14.42
N VAL A 88 2.84 4.13 14.26
CA VAL A 88 1.97 4.31 13.08
C VAL A 88 2.78 4.37 11.78
N PRO A 89 3.83 5.22 11.65
CA PRO A 89 4.63 5.25 10.42
C PRO A 89 5.41 3.97 10.15
N VAL A 90 5.92 3.28 11.19
CA VAL A 90 6.65 2.03 11.02
C VAL A 90 5.73 0.93 10.48
N VAL A 91 4.53 0.77 11.05
CA VAL A 91 3.54 -0.19 10.55
C VAL A 91 3.10 0.17 9.12
N ALA A 92 2.89 1.46 8.83
CA ALA A 92 2.59 1.95 7.49
C ALA A 92 3.69 1.60 6.47
N LEU A 93 4.95 1.81 6.83
CA LEU A 93 6.09 1.52 5.97
C LEU A 93 6.26 0.02 5.71
N LEU A 94 6.10 -0.81 6.74
CA LEU A 94 6.15 -2.27 6.60
C LEU A 94 5.05 -2.77 5.65
N ALA A 95 3.82 -2.28 5.83
CA ALA A 95 2.72 -2.60 4.92
C ALA A 95 2.95 -2.08 3.49
N ALA A 96 3.58 -0.90 3.34
CA ALA A 96 3.95 -0.35 2.04
C ALA A 96 5.00 -1.21 1.32
N ILE A 97 5.99 -1.75 2.03
CA ILE A 97 6.99 -2.67 1.45
C ILE A 97 6.31 -3.94 0.94
N VAL A 98 5.43 -4.52 1.74
CA VAL A 98 4.65 -5.72 1.36
C VAL A 98 3.74 -5.39 0.16
N GLY A 99 3.05 -4.25 0.21
CA GLY A 99 2.21 -3.76 -0.88
C GLY A 99 2.99 -3.54 -2.17
N ALA A 100 4.18 -2.93 -2.10
CA ALA A 100 5.07 -2.72 -3.24
C ALA A 100 5.45 -4.04 -3.91
N PHE A 101 5.76 -5.06 -3.12
CA PHE A 101 6.12 -6.38 -3.62
C PHE A 101 4.96 -7.03 -4.39
N PHE A 102 3.77 -7.10 -3.79
CA PHE A 102 2.59 -7.67 -4.47
C PHE A 102 2.13 -6.82 -5.65
N GLY A 103 2.23 -5.50 -5.54
CA GLY A 103 1.94 -4.56 -6.61
C GLY A 103 2.86 -4.77 -7.81
N ALA A 104 4.18 -4.91 -7.58
CA ALA A 104 5.16 -5.17 -8.63
C ALA A 104 4.88 -6.51 -9.33
N LEU A 105 4.61 -7.56 -8.56
CA LEU A 105 4.25 -8.88 -9.12
C LEU A 105 2.97 -8.81 -9.96
N THR A 106 1.95 -8.10 -9.47
CA THR A 106 0.68 -7.93 -10.19
C THR A 106 0.89 -7.15 -11.49
N GLY A 107 1.65 -6.05 -11.45
CA GLY A 107 1.99 -5.25 -12.64
C GLY A 107 2.80 -6.05 -13.66
N GLY A 108 3.80 -6.83 -13.20
CA GLY A 108 4.60 -7.70 -14.07
C GLY A 108 3.79 -8.83 -14.69
N LEU A 109 2.89 -9.44 -13.92
CA LEU A 109 1.96 -10.47 -14.39
C LEU A 109 1.03 -9.91 -15.47
N LEU A 110 0.42 -8.75 -15.23
CA LEU A 110 -0.45 -8.09 -16.21
C LEU A 110 0.28 -7.74 -17.50
N ALA A 111 1.51 -7.21 -17.43
CA ALA A 111 2.30 -6.92 -18.62
C ALA A 111 2.64 -8.19 -19.41
N THR A 112 2.96 -9.29 -18.72
CA THR A 112 3.24 -10.58 -19.35
C THR A 112 1.99 -11.14 -20.06
N ILE A 113 0.82 -11.06 -19.41
CA ILE A 113 -0.46 -11.47 -20.00
C ILE A 113 -0.76 -10.62 -21.24
N TYR A 114 -0.62 -9.30 -21.16
CA TYR A 114 -0.82 -8.41 -22.31
C TYR A 114 0.11 -8.73 -23.47
N ASN A 115 1.40 -8.94 -23.20
CA ASN A 115 2.40 -9.27 -24.22
C ASN A 115 2.17 -10.64 -24.88
N ARG A 116 1.67 -11.62 -24.13
CA ARG A 116 1.36 -12.97 -24.63
C ARG A 116 0.02 -13.03 -25.35
N SER A 117 -0.97 -12.24 -24.93
CA SER A 117 -2.32 -12.26 -25.51
C SER A 117 -2.36 -11.61 -26.90
N SER A 118 -3.33 -12.03 -27.72
CA SER A 118 -3.61 -11.42 -29.03
C SER A 118 -4.20 -10.00 -28.95
N LEU A 119 -4.40 -9.46 -27.73
CA LEU A 119 -4.89 -8.11 -27.43
C LEU A 119 -3.83 -7.02 -27.68
N ARG A 120 -2.94 -7.21 -28.67
CA ARG A 120 -1.98 -6.18 -29.08
C ARG A 120 -2.77 -4.99 -29.60
N ALA A 121 -2.78 -3.90 -28.83
CA ALA A 121 -3.46 -2.68 -29.24
C ALA A 121 -2.86 -2.19 -30.58
N PRO A 122 -3.67 -1.98 -31.63
CA PRO A 122 -3.20 -1.36 -32.85
C PRO A 122 -2.91 0.12 -32.54
N VAL A 123 -1.68 0.56 -32.78
CA VAL A 123 -1.30 1.97 -32.61
C VAL A 123 -1.05 2.55 -33.99
N VAL A 124 -1.97 3.40 -34.44
CA VAL A 124 -1.77 4.17 -35.66
C VAL A 124 -0.76 5.26 -35.34
N ILE A 125 0.42 5.18 -35.95
CA ILE A 125 1.46 6.20 -35.83
C ILE A 125 1.26 7.11 -37.03
N GLU A 126 0.90 8.36 -36.79
CA GLU A 126 0.93 9.38 -37.83
C GLU A 126 2.38 9.82 -37.96
N VAL A 127 3.01 9.50 -39.10
CA VAL A 127 4.39 9.87 -39.38
C VAL A 127 4.34 11.15 -40.19
N ASP A 128 4.74 12.27 -39.59
CA ASP A 128 5.03 13.49 -40.35
C ASP A 128 6.36 13.29 -41.07
N GLU A 129 6.32 13.34 -42.40
CA GLU A 129 7.50 13.18 -43.25
C GLU A 129 8.35 14.46 -43.15
N PRO A 130 9.60 14.40 -42.66
CA PRO A 130 10.46 15.58 -42.65
C PRO A 130 10.85 15.94 -44.09
N GLN A 131 10.65 17.21 -44.45
CA GLN A 131 10.94 17.77 -45.79
C GLN A 131 12.42 17.72 -46.16
#